data_AF-A0AAF0YMG3-F1
#
_entry.id   AF-A0AAF0YMG3-F1
#
_cell.length_a   1.000
_cell.length_b   1.000
_cell.length_c   1.000
_cell.angle_alpha   90.00
_cell.angle_beta   90.00
_cell.angle_gamma   90.00
#
_symmetry.space_group_name_H-M   'P 1'
#
loop_
_entity.id
_entity.type
_entity.pdbx_description
1 polymer ?
#
loop_
_entity_poly.entity_id
_entity_poly.type
_entity_poly.pdbx_seq_one_letter_code
_entity_poly.pdbx_strand_id
1 'polypeptide(L)'
;MRFLLMLCLLTLTLSACSQSQENPEEIVVERKNSSEQDKQVIDKKKDKDNESNKKADMKKDTKDKSKEKQSYENLTVNDIVAMALKEDSISDISITADDLLSGSFEHSAPSFTSVEQIDRLLLSPMDYHISPGLTKNQKIYSVSPPKTNAQSIIIIDEETNEIVITGTQQTLSYAEFREIGYVFNIKDLFDKYYDDDLEKISQKIVLTDEMTYEDYSKEDIIALAWLTYFYNDETIDSIPVDPTTPYLTYSDMSNKPLNPYNIDSTVALQEGTITIQAKILADGQVTFVDNKDGTFTYYNVPAHFQDQRWLDDDNYSLNESKRIINEAKVVPILKVPYDILRYYSNIVTPSEY
;
A
#
# COMPACT_ATOMS: atom_id res chain seq x y z
N MET A 1 -37.79 -13.19 24.27
CA MET A 1 -39.19 -13.48 23.89
C MET A 1 -39.79 -12.18 23.32
N ARG A 2 -40.48 -12.27 22.17
CA ARG A 2 -41.05 -11.20 21.29
C ARG A 2 -40.05 -10.61 20.28
N PHE A 3 -40.01 -11.11 19.04
CA PHE A 3 -40.87 -10.89 17.84
C PHE A 3 -40.42 -9.64 17.05
N LEU A 4 -39.69 -9.75 15.93
CA LEU A 4 -40.06 -10.10 14.53
C LEU A 4 -40.56 -8.89 13.71
N LEU A 5 -39.81 -8.53 12.65
CA LEU A 5 -40.23 -8.24 11.24
C LEU A 5 -39.03 -7.54 10.56
N MET A 6 -38.44 -8.05 9.48
CA MET A 6 -38.90 -7.88 8.10
C MET A 6 -38.20 -8.94 7.23
N LEU A 7 -38.88 -10.00 6.79
CA LEU A 7 -39.52 -10.14 5.48
C LEU A 7 -38.55 -10.15 4.27
N CYS A 8 -37.84 -11.26 4.11
CA CYS A 8 -37.34 -11.72 2.81
C CYS A 8 -38.52 -12.15 1.92
N LEU A 9 -38.57 -11.65 0.68
CA LEU A 9 -39.42 -12.16 -0.38
C LEU A 9 -38.71 -11.95 -1.73
N LEU A 10 -37.96 -12.95 -2.18
CA LEU A 10 -37.61 -13.13 -3.58
C LEU A 10 -37.82 -14.61 -3.96
N THR A 11 -38.94 -14.86 -4.62
CA THR A 11 -39.33 -16.11 -5.30
C THR A 11 -40.18 -15.65 -6.48
N LEU A 12 -40.09 -16.08 -7.74
CA LEU A 12 -39.61 -17.25 -8.48
C LEU A 12 -39.40 -16.74 -9.94
N THR A 13 -38.64 -17.33 -10.85
CA THR A 13 -38.93 -18.63 -11.47
C THR A 13 -37.72 -19.29 -12.12
N LEU A 14 -37.61 -20.59 -11.87
CA LEU A 14 -36.83 -21.56 -12.62
C LEU A 14 -37.44 -21.77 -14.02
N SER A 15 -36.57 -21.88 -15.02
CA SER A 15 -36.81 -22.69 -16.21
C SER A 15 -35.68 -23.73 -16.28
N ALA A 16 -36.06 -25.00 -16.14
CA ALA A 16 -35.21 -26.17 -16.21
C ALA A 16 -35.31 -26.84 -17.59
N CYS A 17 -34.19 -27.39 -18.07
CA CYS A 17 -34.02 -28.59 -18.90
C CYS A 17 -32.55 -29.03 -18.64
N SER A 18 -32.23 -29.98 -17.75
CA SER A 18 -32.22 -31.45 -17.94
C SER A 18 -31.27 -31.90 -19.07
N GLN A 19 -30.37 -32.89 -18.99
CA GLN A 19 -30.04 -33.91 -17.98
C GLN A 19 -28.80 -34.71 -18.47
N SER A 20 -28.25 -35.55 -17.57
CA SER A 20 -27.38 -36.75 -17.74
C SER A 20 -25.84 -36.55 -17.66
N GLN A 21 -25.04 -37.35 -16.94
CA GLN A 21 -25.26 -38.52 -16.07
C GLN A 21 -23.96 -38.85 -15.28
N GLU A 22 -24.10 -39.30 -14.01
CA GLU A 22 -23.44 -40.43 -13.28
C GLU A 22 -21.95 -40.80 -13.51
N ASN A 23 -21.10 -41.25 -12.58
CA ASN A 23 -21.12 -41.62 -11.14
C ASN A 23 -19.63 -41.74 -10.65
N PRO A 24 -19.33 -41.97 -9.35
CA PRO A 24 -18.04 -41.73 -8.70
C PRO A 24 -17.12 -42.96 -8.60
N GLU A 25 -15.85 -42.72 -8.27
CA GLU A 25 -14.98 -43.73 -7.66
C GLU A 25 -14.49 -43.31 -6.28
N GLU A 26 -14.44 -44.33 -5.45
CA GLU A 26 -14.23 -44.44 -4.01
C GLU A 26 -12.76 -44.78 -3.75
N ILE A 27 -12.10 -44.10 -2.79
CA ILE A 27 -10.92 -44.70 -2.11
C ILE A 27 -11.05 -44.52 -0.60
N VAL A 28 -11.00 -45.68 0.05
CA VAL A 28 -11.10 -45.97 1.48
C VAL A 28 -9.69 -46.02 2.10
N VAL A 29 -9.52 -45.27 3.20
CA VAL A 29 -8.81 -45.57 4.46
C VAL A 29 -7.33 -46.00 4.45
N GLU A 30 -6.48 -45.28 5.21
CA GLU A 30 -5.80 -45.86 6.38
C GLU A 30 -5.25 -44.80 7.37
N ARG A 31 -5.68 -44.90 8.63
CA ARG A 31 -5.03 -44.33 9.81
C ARG A 31 -3.98 -45.31 10.33
N LYS A 32 -2.82 -44.82 10.78
CA LYS A 32 -2.00 -45.50 11.79
C LYS A 32 -1.50 -44.52 12.86
N ASN A 33 -1.90 -44.82 14.09
CA ASN A 33 -1.33 -44.34 15.35
C ASN A 33 0.00 -45.06 15.66
N SER A 34 0.90 -44.38 16.35
CA SER A 34 1.76 -44.87 17.45
C SER A 34 2.80 -43.77 17.77
N SER A 35 3.22 -43.45 18.99
CA SER A 35 2.90 -43.86 20.36
C SER A 35 3.76 -42.97 21.26
N GLU A 36 3.23 -42.55 22.41
CA GLU A 36 4.00 -42.00 23.52
C GLU A 36 5.08 -42.97 24.00
N GLN A 37 6.21 -42.45 24.49
CA GLN A 37 6.85 -43.04 25.66
C GLN A 37 7.59 -41.99 26.50
N ASP A 38 7.01 -41.83 27.68
CA ASP A 38 7.45 -41.14 28.87
C ASP A 38 8.65 -41.85 29.52
N LYS A 39 9.53 -41.08 30.19
CA LYS A 39 10.22 -41.48 31.43
C LYS A 39 11.04 -40.33 32.03
N GLN A 40 10.46 -39.73 33.06
CA GLN A 40 11.14 -39.09 34.19
C GLN A 40 12.13 -40.02 34.90
N VAL A 41 13.00 -39.41 35.74
CA VAL A 41 13.33 -39.73 37.15
C VAL A 41 14.85 -39.47 37.40
N ILE A 42 15.38 -38.83 38.46
CA ILE A 42 14.94 -38.07 39.66
C ILE A 42 16.23 -37.57 40.36
N ASP A 43 16.12 -36.44 41.09
CA ASP A 43 16.85 -35.97 42.30
C ASP A 43 18.39 -35.96 42.42
N LYS A 44 18.95 -34.82 42.89
CA LYS A 44 19.07 -34.52 44.34
C LYS A 44 19.60 -33.10 44.65
N LYS A 45 18.88 -32.46 45.59
CA LYS A 45 19.17 -31.26 46.39
C LYS A 45 20.49 -31.29 47.19
N LYS A 46 21.06 -30.10 47.43
CA LYS A 46 21.31 -29.45 48.76
C LYS A 46 22.03 -28.10 48.52
N ASP A 47 21.48 -26.93 48.82
CA ASP A 47 21.12 -26.26 50.09
C ASP A 47 22.28 -25.61 50.88
N LYS A 48 22.06 -24.31 51.22
CA LYS A 48 22.62 -23.44 52.29
C LYS A 48 23.90 -22.64 52.02
N ASP A 49 24.10 -21.41 52.51
CA ASP A 49 23.32 -20.35 53.20
C ASP A 49 24.30 -19.14 53.37
N ASN A 50 23.77 -17.89 53.38
CA ASN A 50 24.18 -16.67 54.12
C ASN A 50 25.68 -16.21 54.20
N GLU A 51 26.08 -14.94 54.29
CA GLU A 51 25.45 -13.68 54.68
C GLU A 51 26.39 -12.50 54.32
N SER A 52 25.79 -11.35 53.99
CA SER A 52 26.22 -9.95 54.23
C SER A 52 27.70 -9.53 54.24
N ASN A 53 28.01 -8.50 53.43
CA ASN A 53 28.63 -7.29 53.97
C ASN A 53 28.32 -6.03 53.15
N LYS A 54 27.82 -5.00 53.84
CA LYS A 54 27.60 -3.63 53.36
C LYS A 54 28.93 -2.95 53.03
N LYS A 55 28.99 -2.26 51.90
CA LYS A 55 29.69 -0.96 51.78
C LYS A 55 28.88 -0.05 50.87
N ALA A 56 28.46 1.07 51.45
CA ALA A 56 27.92 2.20 50.73
C ALA A 56 29.05 2.84 49.91
N ASP A 57 28.78 3.14 48.64
CA ASP A 57 29.30 4.38 48.06
C ASP A 57 28.36 4.90 46.98
N MET A 58 28.22 6.21 46.98
CA MET A 58 27.19 7.00 46.34
C MET A 58 27.70 7.53 44.99
N LYS A 59 26.78 7.74 44.03
CA LYS A 59 26.92 8.28 42.65
C LYS A 59 27.02 7.16 41.60
N LYS A 60 26.18 7.11 40.58
CA LYS A 60 25.50 8.19 39.86
C LYS A 60 24.25 7.56 39.25
N ASP A 61 23.05 8.05 39.61
CA ASP A 61 21.82 7.70 38.91
C ASP A 61 22.02 8.00 37.42
N THR A 62 22.21 6.94 36.65
CA THR A 62 22.00 6.97 35.21
C THR A 62 20.51 7.26 35.06
N LYS A 63 20.16 8.49 34.72
CA LYS A 63 18.80 8.85 34.30
C LYS A 63 18.40 7.86 33.22
N ASP A 64 17.56 6.92 33.63
CA ASP A 64 16.71 6.17 32.74
C ASP A 64 16.00 7.20 31.86
N LYS A 65 16.14 7.07 30.54
CA LYS A 65 15.35 7.87 29.61
C LYS A 65 13.93 7.30 29.69
N SER A 66 13.19 7.65 30.74
CA SER A 66 11.74 7.53 30.71
C SER A 66 11.28 8.41 29.53
N LYS A 67 10.77 7.79 28.46
CA LYS A 67 10.04 8.50 27.42
C LYS A 67 9.00 9.35 28.14
N GLU A 68 9.13 10.67 28.07
CA GLU A 68 8.13 11.57 28.61
C GLU A 68 6.84 11.27 27.84
N LYS A 69 5.81 10.79 28.54
CA LYS A 69 4.52 10.42 27.95
C LYS A 69 4.00 11.69 27.22
N GLN A 70 3.79 11.61 25.90
CA GLN A 70 3.25 12.73 25.13
C GLN A 70 1.90 13.11 25.74
N SER A 71 1.68 14.41 25.92
CA SER A 71 0.39 14.90 26.41
C SER A 71 -0.70 14.58 25.40
N TYR A 72 -1.92 14.31 25.90
CA TYR A 72 -3.11 14.14 25.08
C TYR A 72 -3.27 15.26 24.02
N GLU A 73 -3.00 16.49 24.43
CA GLU A 73 -3.10 17.68 23.57
C GLU A 73 -2.09 17.71 22.40
N ASN A 74 -1.08 16.85 22.44
CA ASN A 74 -0.03 16.79 21.43
C ASN A 74 -0.17 15.58 20.52
N LEU A 75 -1.26 14.80 20.59
CA LEU A 75 -1.45 13.64 19.73
C LEU A 75 -1.42 14.03 18.25
N THR A 76 -0.65 13.29 17.47
CA THR A 76 -0.66 13.42 16.01
C THR A 76 -1.85 12.67 15.42
N VAL A 77 -2.16 12.93 14.14
CA VAL A 77 -3.17 12.14 13.40
C VAL A 77 -2.81 10.65 13.42
N ASN A 78 -1.54 10.32 13.20
CA ASN A 78 -1.04 8.96 13.21
C ASN A 78 -1.26 8.29 14.56
N ASP A 79 -1.04 9.01 15.67
CA ASP A 79 -1.28 8.47 17.02
C ASP A 79 -2.78 8.18 17.25
N ILE A 80 -3.66 9.12 16.87
CA ILE A 80 -5.11 8.97 17.01
C ILE A 80 -5.60 7.75 16.21
N VAL A 81 -5.16 7.64 14.94
CA VAL A 81 -5.51 6.52 14.08
C VAL A 81 -4.94 5.22 14.64
N ALA A 82 -3.65 5.17 15.00
CA ALA A 82 -3.01 3.98 15.55
C ALA A 82 -3.73 3.43 16.80
N MET A 83 -4.22 4.31 17.68
CA MET A 83 -5.03 3.88 18.83
C MET A 83 -6.37 3.31 18.40
N ALA A 84 -7.04 3.90 17.41
CA ALA A 84 -8.31 3.38 16.90
C ALA A 84 -8.13 2.04 16.19
N LEU A 85 -7.00 1.82 15.49
CA LEU A 85 -6.71 0.54 14.81
C LEU A 85 -6.49 -0.63 15.76
N LYS A 86 -6.27 -0.37 17.06
CA LYS A 86 -6.20 -1.40 18.11
C LYS A 86 -7.58 -1.90 18.57
N GLU A 87 -8.68 -1.32 18.11
CA GLU A 87 -10.02 -1.82 18.43
C GLU A 87 -10.39 -3.01 17.52
N ASP A 88 -10.47 -4.22 18.10
CA ASP A 88 -10.82 -5.45 17.38
C ASP A 88 -12.15 -5.37 16.63
N SER A 89 -13.08 -4.53 17.10
CA SER A 89 -14.41 -4.38 16.52
C SER A 89 -14.38 -3.88 15.07
N ILE A 90 -13.33 -3.17 14.65
CA ILE A 90 -13.27 -2.64 13.27
C ILE A 90 -12.84 -3.67 12.24
N SER A 91 -12.44 -4.86 12.67
CA SER A 91 -11.76 -5.87 11.84
C SER A 91 -12.56 -6.35 10.64
N ASP A 92 -13.88 -6.15 10.63
CA ASP A 92 -14.76 -6.47 9.50
C ASP A 92 -14.73 -5.43 8.37
N ILE A 93 -14.34 -4.18 8.66
CA ILE A 93 -14.36 -3.10 7.66
C ILE A 93 -13.00 -2.41 7.46
N SER A 94 -12.06 -2.53 8.41
CA SER A 94 -10.79 -1.80 8.40
C SER A 94 -9.61 -2.66 8.82
N ILE A 95 -8.44 -2.31 8.29
CA ILE A 95 -7.15 -2.91 8.64
C ILE A 95 -6.82 -2.58 10.10
N THR A 96 -6.43 -3.58 10.87
CA THR A 96 -6.15 -3.44 12.30
C THR A 96 -4.66 -3.20 12.59
N ALA A 97 -4.35 -2.86 13.83
CA ALA A 97 -2.96 -2.78 14.29
C ALA A 97 -2.22 -4.11 14.13
N ASP A 98 -2.88 -5.24 14.40
CA ASP A 98 -2.29 -6.57 14.27
C ASP A 98 -1.99 -6.91 12.80
N ASP A 99 -2.90 -6.54 11.88
CA ASP A 99 -2.67 -6.67 10.44
C ASP A 99 -1.38 -5.91 10.02
N LEU A 100 -1.24 -4.65 10.46
CA LEU A 100 -0.07 -3.80 10.17
C LEU A 100 1.24 -4.32 10.76
N LEU A 101 1.19 -4.88 11.97
CA LEU A 101 2.35 -5.44 12.65
C LEU A 101 2.75 -6.80 12.06
N SER A 102 1.79 -7.60 11.62
CA SER A 102 2.04 -8.90 10.99
C SER A 102 2.57 -8.77 9.55
N GLY A 103 2.30 -7.64 8.89
CA GLY A 103 2.70 -7.36 7.52
C GLY A 103 1.73 -7.89 6.48
N SER A 104 0.54 -8.36 6.88
CA SER A 104 -0.47 -8.88 5.97
C SER A 104 -1.88 -8.73 6.53
N PHE A 105 -2.88 -8.71 5.65
CA PHE A 105 -4.28 -8.69 6.04
C PHE A 105 -5.13 -9.53 5.10
N GLU A 106 -6.29 -9.96 5.57
CA GLU A 106 -7.30 -10.61 4.74
C GLU A 106 -8.18 -9.53 4.08
N HIS A 107 -8.09 -9.41 2.76
CA HIS A 107 -8.97 -8.59 1.94
C HIS A 107 -10.24 -9.36 1.60
N SER A 108 -11.40 -8.74 1.79
CA SER A 108 -12.71 -9.35 1.57
C SER A 108 -13.53 -8.61 0.51
N ALA A 109 -13.91 -9.33 -0.54
CA ALA A 109 -14.81 -8.87 -1.59
C ALA A 109 -15.98 -9.86 -1.78
N PRO A 110 -17.11 -9.46 -2.41
CA PRO A 110 -18.31 -10.29 -2.49
C PRO A 110 -18.12 -11.70 -3.05
N SER A 111 -17.09 -11.89 -3.87
CA SER A 111 -16.83 -13.15 -4.59
C SER A 111 -15.49 -13.79 -4.26
N PHE A 112 -14.63 -13.14 -3.46
CA PHE A 112 -13.33 -13.70 -3.13
C PHE A 112 -12.75 -13.08 -1.85
N THR A 113 -11.86 -13.85 -1.24
CA THR A 113 -11.02 -13.41 -0.14
C THR A 113 -9.58 -13.68 -0.55
N SER A 114 -8.69 -12.73 -0.27
CA SER A 114 -7.26 -12.85 -0.53
C SER A 114 -6.45 -12.39 0.65
N VAL A 115 -5.26 -12.96 0.82
CA VAL A 115 -4.26 -12.42 1.76
C VAL A 115 -3.39 -11.44 0.99
N GLU A 116 -3.36 -10.19 1.43
CA GLU A 116 -2.55 -9.13 0.86
C GLU A 116 -1.41 -8.77 1.82
N GLN A 117 -0.29 -8.35 1.26
CA GLN A 117 0.83 -7.82 2.06
C GLN A 117 0.59 -6.34 2.35
N ILE A 118 1.01 -5.90 3.53
CA ILE A 118 0.93 -4.50 3.93
C ILE A 118 2.13 -4.11 4.79
N ASP A 119 2.86 -3.10 4.33
CA ASP A 119 3.93 -2.50 5.13
C ASP A 119 3.45 -1.25 5.87
N ARG A 120 2.56 -0.47 5.22
CA ARG A 120 2.10 0.83 5.66
C ARG A 120 0.61 1.04 5.35
N LEU A 121 -0.06 1.85 6.17
CA LEU A 121 -1.39 2.40 5.90
C LEU A 121 -1.24 3.84 5.42
N LEU A 122 -1.67 4.11 4.18
CA LEU A 122 -1.70 5.46 3.64
C LEU A 122 -3.02 6.15 3.98
N LEU A 123 -2.93 7.40 4.39
CA LEU A 123 -4.05 8.31 4.63
C LEU A 123 -3.96 9.49 3.67
N SER A 124 -4.82 9.48 2.64
CA SER A 124 -4.92 10.54 1.65
C SER A 124 -5.92 11.60 2.13
N PRO A 125 -5.51 12.86 2.41
CA PRO A 125 -6.45 13.89 2.84
C PRO A 125 -7.55 14.15 1.80
N MET A 126 -8.77 14.37 2.28
CA MET A 126 -9.93 14.70 1.45
C MET A 126 -10.50 16.07 1.83
N ASP A 127 -11.08 16.75 0.86
CA ASP A 127 -11.76 18.03 1.07
C ASP A 127 -13.10 17.83 1.81
N TYR A 128 -13.47 18.73 2.72
CA TYR A 128 -14.72 18.59 3.48
C TYR A 128 -15.99 18.87 2.66
N HIS A 129 -15.89 19.42 1.45
CA HIS A 129 -17.03 19.60 0.54
C HIS A 129 -17.43 18.33 -0.21
N ILE A 130 -16.71 17.21 -0.01
CA ILE A 130 -17.03 15.93 -0.66
C ILE A 130 -18.40 15.36 -0.27
N SER A 131 -18.94 15.80 0.87
CA SER A 131 -20.14 15.22 1.45
C SER A 131 -20.94 16.23 2.30
N PRO A 132 -22.29 16.15 2.29
CA PRO A 132 -23.13 16.98 3.14
C PRO A 132 -22.86 16.79 4.65
N GLY A 133 -22.80 17.91 5.38
CA GLY A 133 -22.68 17.91 6.84
C GLY A 133 -21.25 17.83 7.39
N LEU A 134 -20.26 17.60 6.52
CA LEU A 134 -18.86 17.80 6.85
C LEU A 134 -18.53 19.30 6.88
N THR A 135 -17.56 19.64 7.72
CA THR A 135 -17.08 21.00 7.94
C THR A 135 -15.55 21.01 8.04
N LYS A 136 -14.95 22.19 8.09
CA LYS A 136 -13.51 22.36 8.30
C LYS A 136 -12.97 21.82 9.64
N ASN A 137 -13.85 21.49 10.59
CA ASN A 137 -13.44 20.93 11.89
C ASN A 137 -13.17 19.41 11.81
N GLN A 138 -13.56 18.78 10.69
CA GLN A 138 -13.26 17.38 10.42
C GLN A 138 -12.03 17.26 9.52
N LYS A 139 -11.08 16.43 9.93
CA LYS A 139 -10.01 15.92 9.06
C LYS A 139 -10.48 14.60 8.47
N ILE A 140 -10.55 14.53 7.14
CA ILE A 140 -11.09 13.37 6.42
C ILE A 140 -9.97 12.73 5.61
N TYR A 141 -9.85 11.41 5.68
CA TYR A 141 -8.84 10.65 4.97
C TYR A 141 -9.48 9.47 4.22
N SER A 142 -9.13 9.36 2.94
CA SER A 142 -9.28 8.11 2.19
C SER A 142 -8.14 7.18 2.64
N VAL A 143 -8.48 5.92 2.96
CA VAL A 143 -7.55 4.97 3.57
C VAL A 143 -7.17 3.88 2.58
N SER A 144 -5.88 3.57 2.56
CA SER A 144 -5.27 2.66 1.59
C SER A 144 -4.21 1.77 2.24
N PRO A 145 -4.19 0.45 1.99
CA PRO A 145 -5.18 -0.32 1.23
C PRO A 145 -6.53 -0.45 1.97
N PRO A 146 -7.65 -0.65 1.24
CA PRO A 146 -8.93 -0.96 1.85
C PRO A 146 -8.99 -2.45 2.24
N LYS A 147 -9.58 -2.75 3.40
CA LYS A 147 -9.80 -4.14 3.83
C LYS A 147 -10.93 -4.83 3.06
N THR A 148 -11.90 -4.05 2.58
CA THR A 148 -13.06 -4.56 1.86
C THR A 148 -13.16 -3.95 0.46
N ASN A 149 -14.14 -4.38 -0.33
CA ASN A 149 -14.46 -3.77 -1.62
C ASN A 149 -15.20 -2.41 -1.50
N ALA A 150 -15.01 -1.69 -0.40
CA ALA A 150 -15.55 -0.37 -0.17
C ALA A 150 -14.39 0.65 -0.04
N GLN A 151 -14.67 1.92 -0.36
CA GLN A 151 -13.74 2.99 -0.03
C GLN A 151 -13.67 3.11 1.49
N SER A 152 -12.49 2.89 2.06
CA SER A 152 -12.25 3.06 3.49
C SER A 152 -12.00 4.53 3.81
N ILE A 153 -12.68 5.04 4.84
CA ILE A 153 -12.66 6.45 5.22
C ILE A 153 -12.43 6.55 6.72
N ILE A 154 -11.52 7.45 7.12
CA ILE A 154 -11.34 7.88 8.50
C ILE A 154 -11.70 9.36 8.61
N ILE A 155 -12.50 9.69 9.62
CA ILE A 155 -12.86 11.09 9.95
C ILE A 155 -12.45 11.35 11.39
N ILE A 156 -11.61 12.35 11.61
CA ILE A 156 -11.28 12.86 12.95
C ILE A 156 -12.05 14.16 13.15
N ASP A 157 -12.95 14.18 14.12
CA ASP A 157 -13.75 15.35 14.49
C ASP A 157 -13.18 15.99 15.75
N GLU A 158 -12.53 17.14 15.57
CA GLU A 158 -11.91 17.88 16.67
C GLU A 158 -12.94 18.53 17.61
N GLU A 159 -14.17 18.78 17.13
CA GLU A 159 -15.21 19.42 17.91
C GLU A 159 -15.89 18.43 18.86
N THR A 160 -16.16 17.21 18.39
CA THR A 160 -16.77 16.16 19.21
C THR A 160 -15.73 15.29 19.92
N ASN A 161 -14.45 15.43 19.58
CA ASN A 161 -13.35 14.61 20.10
C ASN A 161 -13.55 13.12 19.78
N GLU A 162 -13.96 12.85 18.53
CA GLU A 162 -14.29 11.52 18.04
C GLU A 162 -13.49 11.17 16.78
N ILE A 163 -13.24 9.88 16.61
CA ILE A 163 -12.79 9.30 15.34
C ILE A 163 -13.86 8.35 14.81
N VAL A 164 -14.15 8.46 13.52
CA VAL A 164 -15.07 7.59 12.78
C VAL A 164 -14.25 6.75 11.80
N ILE A 165 -14.39 5.42 11.88
CA ILE A 165 -13.81 4.48 10.93
C ILE A 165 -14.96 3.84 10.16
N THR A 166 -14.96 3.98 8.84
CA THR A 166 -16.08 3.54 8.00
C THR A 166 -15.63 3.07 6.62
N GLY A 167 -16.55 2.43 5.90
CA GLY A 167 -16.37 2.00 4.52
C GLY A 167 -17.64 2.19 3.71
N THR A 168 -17.55 2.78 2.51
CA THR A 168 -18.72 3.00 1.65
C THR A 168 -18.43 2.78 0.16
N GLN A 169 -19.48 2.50 -0.62
CA GLN A 169 -19.45 2.49 -2.09
C GLN A 169 -20.26 3.66 -2.69
N GLN A 170 -20.83 4.51 -1.85
CA GLN A 170 -21.70 5.61 -2.25
C GLN A 170 -21.31 6.87 -1.47
N THR A 171 -21.63 8.04 -2.02
CA THR A 171 -21.54 9.30 -1.28
C THR A 171 -22.57 9.31 -0.16
N LEU A 172 -22.11 9.47 1.08
CA LEU A 172 -22.92 9.56 2.29
C LEU A 172 -22.76 10.94 2.93
N SER A 173 -23.70 11.38 3.74
CA SER A 173 -23.55 12.53 4.66
C SER A 173 -22.72 12.18 5.89
N TYR A 174 -22.26 13.20 6.64
CA TYR A 174 -21.53 12.97 7.89
C TYR A 174 -22.34 12.15 8.92
N ALA A 175 -23.64 12.38 9.02
CA ALA A 175 -24.50 11.61 9.92
C ALA A 175 -24.57 10.12 9.53
N GLU A 176 -24.65 9.84 8.22
CA GLU A 176 -24.68 8.46 7.70
C GLU A 176 -23.33 7.76 7.88
N PHE A 177 -22.19 8.47 7.70
CA PHE A 177 -20.87 7.89 8.00
C PHE A 177 -20.77 7.42 9.45
N ARG A 178 -21.30 8.21 10.40
CA ARG A 178 -21.35 7.83 11.83
C ARG A 178 -22.34 6.70 12.11
N GLU A 179 -23.42 6.59 11.34
CA GLU A 179 -24.43 5.54 11.51
C GLU A 179 -23.92 4.16 11.09
N ILE A 180 -23.16 4.09 9.98
CA ILE A 180 -22.65 2.82 9.45
C ILE A 180 -21.25 2.46 9.93
N GLY A 181 -20.51 3.43 10.46
CA GLY A 181 -19.13 3.27 10.92
C GLY A 181 -18.99 3.00 12.41
N TYR A 182 -17.76 2.74 12.84
CA TYR A 182 -17.40 2.72 14.25
C TYR A 182 -17.01 4.12 14.71
N VAL A 183 -17.62 4.60 15.79
CA VAL A 183 -17.34 5.91 16.39
C VAL A 183 -16.69 5.69 17.75
N PHE A 184 -15.51 6.26 17.94
CA PHE A 184 -14.76 6.17 19.19
C PHE A 184 -14.43 7.56 19.74
N ASN A 185 -14.48 7.71 21.06
CA ASN A 185 -13.97 8.91 21.72
C ASN A 185 -12.43 8.83 21.79
N ILE A 186 -11.75 9.88 21.33
CA ILE A 186 -10.28 9.90 21.23
C ILE A 186 -9.61 9.85 22.61
N LYS A 187 -10.26 10.41 23.64
CA LYS A 187 -9.73 10.39 25.00
C LYS A 187 -9.82 9.00 25.62
N ASP A 188 -10.92 8.29 25.39
CA ASP A 188 -11.07 6.91 25.86
C ASP A 188 -10.04 5.99 25.18
N LEU A 189 -9.80 6.19 23.89
CA LEU A 189 -8.73 5.50 23.16
C LEU A 189 -7.35 5.80 23.75
N PHE A 190 -7.06 7.06 24.08
CA PHE A 190 -5.81 7.46 24.73
C PHE A 190 -5.62 6.79 26.09
N ASP A 191 -6.64 6.83 26.94
CA ASP A 191 -6.59 6.23 28.27
C ASP A 191 -6.40 4.69 28.19
N LYS A 192 -6.90 4.06 27.12
CA LYS A 192 -6.84 2.61 26.89
C LYS A 192 -5.56 2.13 26.20
N TYR A 193 -5.06 2.86 25.21
CA TYR A 193 -4.06 2.36 24.25
C TYR A 193 -2.78 3.17 24.13
N TYR A 194 -2.64 4.28 24.86
CA TYR A 194 -1.39 5.01 24.91
C TYR A 194 -0.35 4.22 25.74
N ASP A 195 0.39 3.37 25.03
CA ASP A 195 1.44 2.46 25.51
C ASP A 195 2.70 2.52 24.63
N ASP A 196 3.72 1.73 24.99
CA ASP A 196 5.01 1.72 24.30
C ASP A 196 4.96 1.11 22.88
N ASP A 197 3.89 0.37 22.54
CA ASP A 197 3.72 -0.23 21.22
C ASP A 197 3.02 0.71 20.23
N LEU A 198 2.38 1.78 20.72
CA LEU A 198 1.69 2.77 19.88
C LEU A 198 2.63 3.38 18.82
N GLU A 199 3.87 3.69 19.20
CA GLU A 199 4.86 4.29 18.29
C GLU A 199 5.15 3.38 17.08
N LYS A 200 5.15 2.05 17.26
CA LYS A 200 5.41 1.10 16.17
C LYS A 200 4.29 1.09 15.13
N ILE A 201 3.05 1.29 15.57
CA ILE A 201 1.87 1.34 14.69
C ILE A 201 1.77 2.72 14.03
N SER A 202 1.98 3.79 14.81
CA SER A 202 1.97 5.18 14.34
C SER A 202 2.97 5.43 13.19
N GLN A 203 4.17 4.84 13.29
CA GLN A 203 5.19 4.89 12.22
C GLN A 203 4.83 4.13 10.94
N LYS A 204 3.86 3.21 10.99
CA LYS A 204 3.35 2.49 9.82
C LYS A 204 2.20 3.24 9.14
N ILE A 205 1.69 4.31 9.74
CA ILE A 205 0.67 5.17 9.14
C ILE A 205 1.40 6.33 8.46
N VAL A 206 1.01 6.68 7.24
CA VAL A 206 1.65 7.74 6.46
C VAL A 206 0.59 8.67 5.88
N LEU A 207 0.70 9.95 6.20
CA LEU A 207 -0.08 11.01 5.57
C LEU A 207 0.53 11.30 4.18
N THR A 208 -0.27 11.15 3.12
CA THR A 208 0.28 11.20 1.75
C THR A 208 0.75 12.59 1.34
N ASP A 209 0.22 13.65 1.97
CA ASP A 209 0.64 15.03 1.78
C ASP A 209 1.95 15.38 2.50
N GLU A 210 2.40 14.51 3.42
CA GLU A 210 3.68 14.63 4.13
C GLU A 210 4.76 13.69 3.56
N MET A 211 4.42 12.87 2.56
CA MET A 211 5.36 11.93 1.95
C MET A 211 6.58 12.63 1.33
N THR A 212 7.72 12.01 1.58
CA THR A 212 9.01 12.33 0.99
C THR A 212 9.33 11.39 -0.16
N TYR A 213 10.37 11.69 -0.92
CA TYR A 213 10.79 10.87 -2.05
C TYR A 213 11.11 9.43 -1.61
N GLU A 214 11.67 9.28 -0.41
CA GLU A 214 12.04 8.02 0.22
C GLU A 214 10.84 7.14 0.61
N ASP A 215 9.64 7.70 0.64
CA ASP A 215 8.42 6.97 0.97
C ASP A 215 7.80 6.24 -0.23
N TYR A 216 8.21 6.58 -1.45
CA TYR A 216 7.72 5.94 -2.67
C TYR A 216 8.32 4.55 -2.83
N SER A 217 7.46 3.58 -3.15
CA SER A 217 7.90 2.27 -3.63
C SER A 217 8.57 2.41 -5.00
N LYS A 218 9.25 1.35 -5.44
CA LYS A 218 9.84 1.31 -6.78
C LYS A 218 8.77 1.47 -7.86
N GLU A 219 7.65 0.79 -7.69
CA GLU A 219 6.49 0.85 -8.59
C GLU A 219 5.88 2.25 -8.62
N ASP A 220 5.84 2.96 -7.48
CA ASP A 220 5.43 4.38 -7.43
C ASP A 220 6.36 5.26 -8.25
N ILE A 221 7.68 5.12 -8.10
CA ILE A 221 8.65 5.91 -8.87
C ILE A 221 8.51 5.64 -10.38
N ILE A 222 8.28 4.38 -10.77
CA ILE A 222 8.10 4.01 -12.18
C ILE A 222 6.77 4.55 -12.73
N ALA A 223 5.70 4.48 -11.95
CA ALA A 223 4.40 5.09 -12.29
C ALA A 223 4.51 6.61 -12.43
N LEU A 224 5.22 7.28 -11.51
CA LEU A 224 5.49 8.72 -11.59
C LEU A 224 6.27 9.08 -12.85
N ALA A 225 7.21 8.26 -13.29
CA ALA A 225 7.95 8.51 -14.53
C ALA A 225 7.05 8.46 -15.76
N TRP A 226 6.09 7.52 -15.81
CA TRP A 226 5.07 7.48 -16.86
C TRP A 226 4.16 8.71 -16.81
N LEU A 227 3.62 9.00 -15.63
CA LEU A 227 2.70 10.12 -15.43
C LEU A 227 3.35 11.46 -15.78
N THR A 228 4.58 11.66 -15.32
CA THR A 228 5.36 12.87 -15.62
C THR A 228 5.66 12.97 -17.10
N TYR A 229 5.92 11.88 -17.83
CA TYR A 229 6.21 11.98 -19.26
C TYR A 229 4.99 12.40 -20.09
N PHE A 230 3.82 11.83 -19.80
CA PHE A 230 2.61 12.04 -20.60
C PHE A 230 1.71 13.19 -20.13
N TYR A 231 1.79 13.57 -18.85
CA TYR A 231 0.82 14.50 -18.23
C TYR A 231 1.47 15.70 -17.52
N ASN A 232 2.75 16.02 -17.76
CA ASN A 232 3.42 17.14 -17.08
C ASN A 232 2.76 18.51 -17.33
N ASP A 233 2.14 18.67 -18.50
CA ASP A 233 1.51 19.93 -18.93
C ASP A 233 -0.03 19.90 -18.81
N GLU A 234 -0.55 18.83 -18.22
CA GLU A 234 -1.97 18.53 -18.14
C GLU A 234 -2.53 18.92 -16.76
N THR A 235 -3.82 19.26 -16.69
CA THR A 235 -4.49 19.42 -15.39
C THR A 235 -4.68 18.06 -14.74
N ILE A 236 -4.55 17.95 -13.41
CA ILE A 236 -4.72 16.67 -12.68
C ILE A 236 -6.03 15.95 -13.08
N ASP A 237 -7.11 16.68 -13.28
CA ASP A 237 -8.43 16.16 -13.69
C ASP A 237 -8.47 15.49 -15.07
N SER A 238 -7.42 15.65 -15.88
CA SER A 238 -7.30 15.05 -17.21
C SER A 238 -6.47 13.76 -17.24
N ILE A 239 -5.84 13.40 -16.11
CA ILE A 239 -5.15 12.12 -15.98
C ILE A 239 -6.19 11.00 -15.99
N PRO A 240 -6.14 10.07 -16.95
CA PRO A 240 -7.11 8.99 -17.03
C PRO A 240 -7.00 8.07 -15.81
N VAL A 241 -8.12 7.80 -15.17
CA VAL A 241 -8.25 6.72 -14.17
C VAL A 241 -9.28 5.75 -14.73
N ASP A 242 -8.90 4.99 -15.77
CA ASP A 242 -9.82 4.17 -16.59
C ASP A 242 -9.45 2.68 -16.52
N PRO A 243 -10.39 1.74 -16.26
CA PRO A 243 -10.15 0.28 -16.38
C PRO A 243 -9.58 -0.21 -17.73
N THR A 244 -9.56 0.60 -18.78
CA THR A 244 -8.88 0.30 -20.05
C THR A 244 -7.40 0.69 -20.09
N THR A 245 -6.87 1.32 -19.03
CA THR A 245 -5.46 1.72 -18.94
C THR A 245 -4.58 0.49 -19.18
N PRO A 246 -3.68 0.53 -20.18
CA PRO A 246 -2.89 -0.64 -20.53
C PRO A 246 -2.01 -1.02 -19.33
N TYR A 247 -2.01 -2.31 -18.99
CA TYR A 247 -1.02 -2.87 -18.07
C TYR A 247 0.37 -2.36 -18.47
N LEU A 248 1.08 -1.79 -17.49
CA LEU A 248 2.39 -1.20 -17.69
C LEU A 248 3.43 -2.25 -17.31
N THR A 249 4.38 -2.49 -18.21
CA THR A 249 5.51 -3.38 -17.94
C THR A 249 6.79 -2.58 -17.95
N TYR A 250 7.69 -2.85 -17.00
CA TYR A 250 8.98 -2.19 -16.94
C TYR A 250 10.14 -3.18 -17.03
N SER A 251 11.24 -2.75 -17.63
CA SER A 251 12.48 -3.52 -17.77
C SER A 251 13.67 -2.69 -17.31
N ASP A 252 14.60 -3.34 -16.61
CA ASP A 252 15.91 -2.76 -16.31
C ASP A 252 16.76 -2.74 -17.60
N MET A 253 17.19 -1.54 -17.98
CA MET A 253 18.00 -1.26 -19.16
C MET A 253 19.39 -0.74 -18.80
N SER A 254 19.78 -0.84 -17.53
CA SER A 254 21.09 -0.43 -17.03
C SER A 254 22.22 -1.07 -17.84
N ASN A 255 23.08 -0.23 -18.41
CA ASN A 255 24.25 -0.63 -19.21
C ASN A 255 23.93 -1.49 -20.46
N LYS A 256 22.66 -1.62 -20.84
CA LYS A 256 22.26 -2.32 -22.08
C LYS A 256 22.51 -1.42 -23.30
N PRO A 257 22.80 -1.99 -24.47
CA PRO A 257 22.89 -1.21 -25.71
C PRO A 257 21.57 -0.50 -25.99
N LEU A 258 21.63 0.78 -26.39
CA LEU A 258 20.44 1.53 -26.79
C LEU A 258 19.75 0.87 -27.98
N ASN A 259 20.53 0.43 -28.98
CA ASN A 259 20.03 -0.33 -30.11
C ASN A 259 20.44 -1.82 -29.99
N PRO A 260 19.53 -2.72 -29.59
CA PRO A 260 19.87 -4.13 -29.40
C PRO A 260 20.15 -4.88 -30.70
N TYR A 261 19.81 -4.30 -31.86
CA TYR A 261 19.98 -4.94 -33.16
C TYR A 261 21.32 -4.61 -33.85
N ASN A 262 22.04 -3.59 -33.36
CA ASN A 262 23.40 -3.26 -33.79
C ASN A 262 24.27 -2.93 -32.56
N ILE A 263 24.57 -3.99 -31.80
CA ILE A 263 25.20 -3.89 -30.47
C ILE A 263 26.63 -3.33 -30.50
N ASP A 264 27.39 -3.59 -31.57
CA ASP A 264 28.78 -3.13 -31.69
C ASP A 264 28.87 -1.65 -32.09
N SER A 265 27.78 -1.08 -32.61
CA SER A 265 27.70 0.28 -33.15
C SER A 265 26.57 1.07 -32.51
N THR A 266 26.50 1.06 -31.18
CA THR A 266 25.55 1.85 -30.39
C THR A 266 26.14 2.20 -29.03
N VAL A 267 25.64 3.26 -28.40
CA VAL A 267 26.00 3.55 -27.01
C VAL A 267 25.20 2.70 -26.03
N ALA A 268 25.78 2.42 -24.88
CA ALA A 268 25.03 1.84 -23.77
C ALA A 268 24.18 2.92 -23.08
N LEU A 269 23.02 2.51 -22.59
CA LEU A 269 22.20 3.30 -21.66
C LEU A 269 22.90 3.37 -20.31
N GLN A 270 22.74 4.48 -19.60
CA GLN A 270 23.41 4.65 -18.30
C GLN A 270 22.88 3.67 -17.24
N GLU A 271 23.67 3.45 -16.19
CA GLU A 271 23.23 2.66 -15.04
C GLU A 271 21.98 3.28 -14.40
N GLY A 272 21.02 2.45 -13.99
CA GLY A 272 19.75 2.88 -13.45
C GLY A 272 18.68 3.21 -14.50
N THR A 273 18.97 3.03 -15.80
CA THR A 273 17.97 3.24 -16.85
C THR A 273 16.86 2.20 -16.78
N ILE A 274 15.61 2.66 -16.78
CA ILE A 274 14.41 1.83 -16.86
C ILE A 274 13.65 2.19 -18.14
N THR A 275 13.12 1.18 -18.82
CA THR A 275 12.10 1.39 -19.85
C THR A 275 10.78 0.86 -19.32
N ILE A 276 9.75 1.71 -19.34
CA ILE A 276 8.36 1.34 -19.09
C ILE A 276 7.59 1.41 -20.40
N GLN A 277 6.74 0.42 -20.65
CA GLN A 277 5.93 0.32 -21.87
C GLN A 277 4.52 -0.14 -21.53
N ALA A 278 3.56 0.38 -22.27
CA ALA A 278 2.21 -0.16 -22.26
C ALA A 278 2.15 -1.51 -22.99
N LYS A 279 1.32 -2.43 -22.50
CA LYS A 279 1.09 -3.74 -23.13
C LYS A 279 0.62 -3.61 -24.59
N ILE A 280 -0.20 -2.60 -24.89
CA ILE A 280 -0.53 -2.22 -26.26
C ILE A 280 0.53 -1.19 -26.68
N LEU A 281 1.46 -1.59 -27.55
CA LEU A 281 2.61 -0.78 -27.95
C LEU A 281 2.24 0.60 -28.53
N ALA A 282 1.04 0.74 -29.10
CA ALA A 282 0.53 2.01 -29.60
C ALA A 282 0.34 3.07 -28.49
N ASP A 283 0.17 2.64 -27.25
CA ASP A 283 -0.03 3.52 -26.09
C ASP A 283 1.30 4.06 -25.55
N GLY A 284 2.43 3.64 -26.13
CA GLY A 284 3.73 4.27 -25.97
C GLY A 284 4.71 3.56 -25.05
N GLN A 285 5.90 4.12 -25.00
CA GLN A 285 7.00 3.71 -24.12
C GLN A 285 7.72 4.94 -23.58
N VAL A 286 8.34 4.78 -22.43
CA VAL A 286 9.16 5.81 -21.79
C VAL A 286 10.45 5.16 -21.31
N THR A 287 11.59 5.73 -21.69
CA THR A 287 12.91 5.31 -21.20
C THR A 287 13.48 6.44 -20.37
N PHE A 288 13.81 6.15 -19.12
CA PHE A 288 14.17 7.18 -18.14
C PHE A 288 15.18 6.68 -17.12
N VAL A 289 15.81 7.62 -16.43
CA VAL A 289 16.55 7.39 -15.19
C VAL A 289 15.97 8.27 -14.11
N ASP A 290 15.78 7.67 -12.94
CA ASP A 290 15.51 8.38 -11.71
C ASP A 290 16.80 8.98 -11.13
N ASN A 291 16.86 10.31 -11.03
CA ASN A 291 18.03 11.02 -10.53
C ASN A 291 18.09 11.08 -8.99
N LYS A 292 17.04 10.62 -8.30
CA LYS A 292 16.93 10.64 -6.82
C LYS A 292 17.02 12.04 -6.20
N ASP A 293 16.76 13.07 -6.98
CA ASP A 293 16.76 14.48 -6.58
C ASP A 293 15.42 15.17 -6.85
N GLY A 294 14.37 14.37 -7.10
CA GLY A 294 13.05 14.87 -7.49
C GLY A 294 12.93 15.17 -8.98
N THR A 295 13.85 14.67 -9.81
CA THR A 295 13.78 14.77 -11.28
C THR A 295 13.97 13.41 -11.97
N PHE A 296 13.43 13.31 -13.18
CA PHE A 296 13.71 12.23 -14.12
C PHE A 296 14.55 12.74 -15.30
N THR A 297 15.48 11.91 -15.78
CA THR A 297 16.12 12.10 -17.07
C THR A 297 15.49 11.18 -18.11
N TYR A 298 14.83 11.75 -19.11
CA TYR A 298 14.15 11.03 -20.19
C TYR A 298 14.99 10.94 -21.46
N TYR A 299 15.03 9.76 -22.05
CA TYR A 299 15.66 9.48 -23.33
C TYR A 299 14.60 9.26 -24.41
N ASN A 300 14.76 9.94 -25.55
CA ASN A 300 13.91 9.73 -26.71
C ASN A 300 14.35 8.49 -27.51
N VAL A 301 14.30 7.32 -26.87
CA VAL A 301 14.63 6.04 -27.50
C VAL A 301 13.47 5.61 -28.40
N PRO A 302 13.72 5.27 -29.68
CA PRO A 302 12.68 4.76 -30.56
C PRO A 302 12.02 3.49 -30.00
N ALA A 303 10.69 3.40 -30.07
CA ALA A 303 9.97 2.17 -29.74
C ALA A 303 10.31 1.03 -30.70
N HIS A 304 10.55 1.40 -31.96
CA HIS A 304 10.99 0.48 -32.99
C HIS A 304 12.05 1.18 -33.85
N PHE A 305 13.13 0.46 -34.13
CA PHE A 305 14.18 0.88 -35.05
C PHE A 305 13.75 0.61 -36.49
N GLN A 306 12.70 1.31 -36.96
CA GLN A 306 12.06 1.05 -38.26
C GLN A 306 12.90 1.51 -39.47
N ASP A 307 13.81 2.46 -39.27
CA ASP A 307 14.73 2.89 -40.31
C ASP A 307 15.87 1.87 -40.41
N GLN A 308 16.01 1.25 -41.59
CA GLN A 308 17.01 0.21 -41.86
C GLN A 308 18.44 0.67 -41.57
N ARG A 309 18.72 1.98 -41.59
CA ARG A 309 20.04 2.53 -41.22
C ARG A 309 20.43 2.23 -39.76
N TRP A 310 19.47 2.02 -38.86
CA TRP A 310 19.77 1.55 -37.51
C TRP A 310 20.35 0.14 -37.47
N LEU A 311 20.03 -0.68 -38.48
CA LEU A 311 20.46 -2.07 -38.56
C LEU A 311 21.75 -2.20 -39.37
N ASP A 312 21.82 -1.52 -40.51
CA ASP A 312 22.84 -1.79 -41.54
C ASP A 312 23.93 -0.69 -41.65
N ASP A 313 23.78 0.45 -40.98
CA ASP A 313 24.76 1.55 -41.00
C ASP A 313 25.29 1.84 -39.59
N ASP A 314 26.49 1.31 -39.32
CA ASP A 314 27.20 1.46 -38.04
C ASP A 314 27.41 2.93 -37.64
N ASN A 315 27.74 3.79 -38.61
CA ASN A 315 27.97 5.20 -38.32
C ASN A 315 26.67 5.90 -37.95
N TYR A 316 25.58 5.55 -38.64
CA TYR A 316 24.26 6.10 -38.32
C TYR A 316 23.79 5.67 -36.93
N SER A 317 23.80 4.36 -36.64
CA SER A 317 23.38 3.82 -35.33
C SER A 317 24.21 4.42 -34.18
N LEU A 318 25.53 4.53 -34.34
CA LEU A 318 26.39 5.08 -33.30
C LEU A 318 26.18 6.59 -33.10
N ASN A 319 26.04 7.36 -34.17
CA ASN A 319 25.86 8.80 -34.07
C ASN A 319 24.48 9.18 -33.52
N GLU A 320 23.41 8.52 -33.96
CA GLU A 320 22.07 8.80 -33.46
C GLU A 320 21.89 8.35 -32.01
N SER A 321 22.45 7.20 -31.63
CA SER A 321 22.42 6.77 -30.23
C SER A 321 23.18 7.74 -29.31
N LYS A 322 24.35 8.26 -29.72
CA LYS A 322 25.04 9.36 -29.02
C LYS A 322 24.18 10.62 -28.91
N ARG A 323 23.49 11.00 -30.00
CA ARG A 323 22.61 12.16 -30.01
C ARG A 323 21.48 12.00 -28.98
N ILE A 324 20.82 10.84 -28.93
CA ILE A 324 19.74 10.55 -27.96
C ILE A 324 20.22 10.72 -26.52
N ILE A 325 21.42 10.21 -26.18
CA ILE A 325 21.96 10.38 -24.82
C ILE A 325 22.27 11.86 -24.52
N ASN A 326 22.88 12.57 -25.46
CA ASN A 326 23.27 13.98 -25.26
C ASN A 326 22.08 14.95 -25.24
N GLU A 327 20.96 14.59 -25.88
CA GLU A 327 19.73 15.39 -25.93
C GLU A 327 18.68 14.93 -24.91
N ALA A 328 19.07 14.09 -23.94
CA ALA A 328 18.19 13.66 -22.87
C ALA A 328 17.62 14.86 -22.08
N LYS A 329 16.36 14.75 -21.65
CA LYS A 329 15.64 15.84 -20.99
C LYS A 329 15.52 15.57 -19.49
N VAL A 330 15.95 16.51 -18.67
CA VAL A 330 15.72 16.48 -17.21
C VAL A 330 14.41 17.19 -16.91
N VAL A 331 13.50 16.52 -16.21
CA VAL A 331 12.15 17.01 -15.93
C VAL A 331 11.83 16.79 -14.44
N PRO A 332 11.30 17.78 -13.72
CA PRO A 332 10.83 17.60 -12.35
C PRO A 332 9.70 16.58 -12.27
N ILE A 333 9.68 15.79 -11.19
CA ILE A 333 8.60 14.82 -10.95
C ILE A 333 7.26 15.55 -10.81
N LEU A 334 6.26 15.09 -11.55
CA LEU A 334 4.88 15.58 -11.45
C LEU A 334 4.31 15.25 -10.06
N LYS A 335 3.71 16.24 -9.40
CA LYS A 335 2.97 16.03 -8.16
C LYS A 335 1.54 15.62 -8.49
N VAL A 336 1.15 14.41 -8.10
CA VAL A 336 -0.21 13.89 -8.25
C VAL A 336 -0.77 13.48 -6.89
N PRO A 337 -2.10 13.54 -6.69
CA PRO A 337 -2.74 12.91 -5.54
C PRO A 337 -2.35 11.43 -5.45
N TYR A 338 -2.07 10.94 -4.24
CA TYR A 338 -1.57 9.58 -4.06
C TYR A 338 -2.56 8.52 -4.51
N ASP A 339 -3.87 8.78 -4.45
CA ASP A 339 -4.90 7.87 -4.96
C ASP A 339 -4.76 7.65 -6.48
N ILE A 340 -4.37 8.69 -7.24
CA ILE A 340 -4.06 8.58 -8.67
C ILE A 340 -2.75 7.82 -8.87
N LEU A 341 -1.71 8.16 -8.11
CA LEU A 341 -0.42 7.45 -8.20
C LEU A 341 -0.61 5.95 -7.97
N ARG A 342 -1.29 5.59 -6.88
CA ARG A 342 -1.53 4.21 -6.48
C ARG A 342 -2.26 3.41 -7.56
N TYR A 343 -3.21 4.03 -8.27
CA TYR A 343 -3.88 3.39 -9.40
C TYR A 343 -2.86 2.95 -10.47
N TYR A 344 -1.92 3.83 -10.83
CA TYR A 344 -0.86 3.50 -11.78
C TYR A 344 0.15 2.52 -11.21
N SER A 345 0.57 2.68 -9.95
CA SER A 345 1.52 1.76 -9.30
C SER A 345 1.02 0.32 -9.29
N ASN A 346 -0.28 0.10 -9.07
CA ASN A 346 -0.89 -1.23 -9.07
C ASN A 346 -0.89 -1.94 -10.43
N ILE A 347 -0.80 -1.19 -11.54
CA ILE A 347 -0.77 -1.75 -12.90
C ILE A 347 0.66 -1.80 -13.49
N VAL A 348 1.65 -1.29 -12.76
CA VAL A 348 3.08 -1.39 -13.09
C VAL A 348 3.61 -2.73 -12.62
N THR A 349 4.13 -3.51 -13.55
CA THR A 349 4.67 -4.85 -13.29
C THR A 349 6.03 -5.02 -13.96
N PRO A 350 6.95 -5.80 -13.38
CA PRO A 350 8.19 -6.15 -14.06
C PRO A 350 7.89 -6.95 -15.34
N SER A 351 8.63 -6.68 -16.41
CA SER A 351 8.59 -7.48 -17.64
C SER A 351 9.07 -8.90 -17.36
N GLU A 352 8.37 -9.90 -17.91
CA GLU A 352 8.74 -11.32 -17.84
C GLU A 352 9.81 -11.73 -18.87
N TYR A 353 10.26 -10.79 -19.72
CA TYR A 353 11.13 -11.04 -20.87
C TYR A 353 12.57 -10.54 -20.70
#